data_AF-A0A6P7YYZ7-F1
#
_entry.id   AF-A0A6P7YYZ7-F1
#
_cell.length_a   1.000
_cell.length_b   1.000
_cell.length_c   1.000
_cell.angle_alpha   90.00
_cell.angle_beta   90.00
_cell.angle_gamma   90.00
#
_symmetry.space_group_name_H-M   'P 1'
#
loop_
_entity.id
_entity.type
_entity.pdbx_description
1 polymer ?
#
loop_
_entity_poly.entity_id
_entity_poly.type
_entity_poly.pdbx_seq_one_letter_code
_entity_poly.pdbx_strand_id
1 'polypeptide(L)'
;MAVRGTNMHKEKFVTRNRNNPAQGEMRKMAPQQRARHMGHEELNKEVMQSVLSPKNRPIKQDKLRQQQEIEQIKQAKVVGQLKAAEARNRIRVKRLRFQCMRAQEIKHLISCQPRAMAAVRLEVFLPPQQEIQFPRDPIGKLERARVEDILGDNEELTIKRTS
;
A
#
# COMPACT_ATOMS: atom_id res chain seq x y z
N MET A 1 -7.10 -97.98 39.14
CA MET A 1 -6.68 -98.03 37.72
C MET A 1 -7.30 -96.84 37.01
N ALA A 2 -6.49 -95.96 36.42
CA ALA A 2 -6.94 -94.76 35.72
C ALA A 2 -7.06 -95.05 34.21
N VAL A 3 -8.19 -94.71 33.59
CA VAL A 3 -8.37 -94.77 32.13
C VAL A 3 -8.48 -93.35 31.59
N ARG A 4 -7.58 -93.03 30.65
CA ARG A 4 -7.37 -91.71 30.03
C ARG A 4 -8.51 -91.40 29.05
N GLY A 5 -9.00 -90.15 29.12
CA GLY A 5 -10.00 -89.62 28.20
C GLY A 5 -9.46 -89.44 26.77
N THR A 6 -10.33 -89.68 25.79
CA THR A 6 -10.12 -89.39 24.38
C THR A 6 -10.67 -87.99 24.07
N ASN A 7 -9.78 -87.10 23.62
CA ASN A 7 -10.05 -85.69 23.42
C ASN A 7 -10.54 -85.46 21.97
N MET A 8 -11.83 -85.20 21.78
CA MET A 8 -12.40 -84.85 20.48
C MET A 8 -12.16 -83.36 20.19
N HIS A 9 -11.26 -83.04 19.26
CA HIS A 9 -11.05 -81.66 18.82
C HIS A 9 -12.25 -81.15 18.02
N LYS A 10 -12.99 -80.21 18.60
CA LYS A 10 -13.99 -79.39 17.92
C LYS A 10 -13.24 -78.31 17.11
N GLU A 11 -13.19 -78.43 15.80
CA GLU A 11 -12.75 -77.33 14.94
C GLU A 11 -13.71 -76.15 15.12
N LYS A 12 -13.16 -75.01 15.55
CA LYS A 12 -13.92 -73.78 15.72
C LYS A 12 -14.11 -73.13 14.35
N PHE A 13 -15.35 -73.04 13.88
CA PHE A 13 -15.69 -72.27 12.69
C PHE A 13 -15.39 -70.79 12.95
N VAL A 14 -14.37 -70.24 12.27
CA VAL A 14 -14.00 -68.83 12.36
C VAL A 14 -14.68 -68.08 11.21
N THR A 15 -15.61 -67.18 11.54
CA THR A 15 -16.19 -66.27 10.56
C THR A 15 -15.12 -65.31 10.06
N ARG A 16 -14.68 -65.50 8.82
CA ARG A 16 -13.68 -64.64 8.18
C ARG A 16 -14.38 -63.40 7.61
N ASN A 17 -13.98 -62.22 8.08
CA ASN A 17 -14.48 -60.96 7.56
C ASN A 17 -14.02 -60.81 6.09
N ARG A 18 -14.98 -60.84 5.15
CA ARG A 18 -14.71 -60.91 3.70
C ARG A 18 -14.03 -59.64 3.14
N ASN A 19 -14.00 -58.58 3.95
CA ASN A 19 -13.51 -57.25 3.55
C ASN A 19 -12.01 -57.06 3.78
N ASN A 20 -11.33 -57.95 4.52
CA ASN A 20 -9.88 -57.92 4.71
C ASN A 20 -9.24 -59.24 4.25
N PRO A 21 -8.87 -59.37 2.95
CA PRO A 21 -8.12 -60.52 2.49
C PRO A 21 -6.78 -60.60 3.23
N ALA A 22 -6.33 -61.80 3.59
CA ALA A 22 -5.03 -61.96 4.23
C ALA A 22 -3.93 -61.55 3.22
N GLN A 23 -2.76 -61.10 3.69
CA GLN A 23 -1.67 -60.65 2.81
C GLN A 23 -1.28 -61.68 1.73
N GLY A 24 -1.48 -62.97 1.98
CA GLY A 24 -1.27 -64.05 1.00
C GLY A 24 -2.28 -64.08 -0.15
N GLU A 25 -3.51 -63.58 0.04
CA GLU A 25 -4.53 -63.47 -1.01
C GLU A 25 -4.31 -62.24 -1.89
N MET A 26 -3.81 -61.14 -1.33
CA MET A 26 -3.43 -59.96 -2.12
C MET A 26 -2.33 -60.22 -3.14
N ARG A 27 -1.42 -61.17 -2.83
CA ARG A 27 -0.36 -61.59 -3.76
C ARG A 27 -0.88 -62.42 -4.93
N LYS A 28 -2.08 -63.01 -4.81
CA LYS A 28 -2.72 -63.82 -5.85
C LYS A 28 -3.61 -62.98 -6.78
N MET A 29 -3.90 -61.72 -6.43
CA MET A 29 -4.70 -60.82 -7.26
C MET A 29 -3.90 -60.24 -8.42
N ALA A 30 -4.59 -59.93 -9.53
CA ALA A 30 -3.99 -59.20 -10.64
C ALA A 30 -3.53 -57.79 -10.17
N PRO A 31 -2.43 -57.23 -10.73
CA PRO A 31 -1.88 -55.95 -10.29
C PRO A 31 -2.90 -54.80 -10.26
N GLN A 32 -3.80 -54.74 -11.25
CA GLN A 32 -4.85 -53.72 -11.31
C GLN A 32 -5.93 -53.89 -10.23
N GLN A 33 -6.28 -55.12 -9.86
CA GLN A 33 -7.24 -55.41 -8.79
C GLN A 33 -6.63 -55.09 -7.42
N ARG A 34 -5.35 -55.40 -7.23
CA ARG A 34 -4.60 -55.04 -6.03
C ARG A 34 -4.50 -53.53 -5.86
N ALA A 35 -4.22 -52.78 -6.93
CA ALA A 35 -4.16 -51.31 -6.88
C ALA A 35 -5.52 -50.70 -6.50
N ARG A 36 -6.62 -51.20 -7.06
CA ARG A 36 -7.98 -50.77 -6.66
C ARG A 36 -8.26 -51.05 -5.19
N HIS A 37 -7.84 -52.21 -4.69
CA HIS A 37 -8.03 -52.56 -3.28
C HIS A 37 -7.25 -51.63 -2.33
N MET A 38 -5.96 -51.39 -2.60
CA MET A 38 -5.14 -50.47 -1.81
C MET A 38 -5.69 -49.03 -1.82
N GLY A 39 -6.35 -48.61 -2.91
CA GLY A 39 -6.99 -47.30 -3.02
C GLY A 39 -8.25 -47.14 -2.17
N HIS A 40 -8.87 -48.25 -1.75
CA HIS A 40 -10.07 -48.27 -0.90
C HIS A 40 -9.77 -48.73 0.54
N GLU A 41 -8.51 -49.00 0.87
CA GLU A 41 -8.11 -49.34 2.24
C GLU A 41 -8.16 -48.08 3.10
N GLU A 42 -9.01 -48.10 4.14
CA GLU A 42 -9.14 -46.97 5.05
C GLU A 42 -7.82 -46.75 5.79
N LEU A 43 -7.22 -45.58 5.57
CA LEU A 43 -6.00 -45.17 6.25
C LEU A 43 -6.20 -45.29 7.77
N ASN A 44 -5.19 -45.83 8.46
CA ASN A 44 -5.23 -45.91 9.92
C ASN A 44 -5.52 -44.51 10.52
N LYS A 45 -6.30 -44.46 11.60
CA LYS A 45 -6.83 -43.22 12.20
C LYS A 45 -5.72 -42.20 12.48
N GLU A 46 -4.55 -42.66 12.91
CA GLU A 46 -3.36 -41.84 13.15
C GLU A 46 -2.79 -41.20 11.86
N VAL A 47 -2.79 -41.94 10.75
CA VAL A 47 -2.33 -41.46 9.45
C VAL A 47 -3.32 -40.43 8.91
N MET A 48 -4.63 -40.68 9.01
CA MET A 48 -5.65 -39.69 8.67
C MET A 48 -5.48 -38.40 9.47
N GLN A 49 -5.21 -38.51 10.77
CA GLN A 49 -5.01 -37.36 11.65
C GLN A 49 -3.76 -36.55 11.28
N SER A 50 -2.68 -37.22 10.86
CA SER A 50 -1.46 -36.56 10.37
C SER A 50 -1.63 -35.87 9.01
N VAL A 51 -2.45 -36.43 8.11
CA VAL A 51 -2.79 -35.82 6.81
C VAL A 51 -3.72 -34.62 7.00
N LEU A 52 -4.61 -34.67 8.00
CA LEU A 52 -5.54 -33.60 8.33
C LEU A 52 -4.93 -32.52 9.23
N SER A 53 -3.82 -32.80 9.93
CA SER A 53 -3.13 -31.79 10.72
C SER A 53 -2.42 -30.80 9.80
N PRO A 54 -2.77 -29.49 9.84
CA PRO A 54 -2.08 -28.49 9.07
C PRO A 54 -0.63 -28.47 9.53
N LYS A 55 0.33 -28.73 8.63
CA LYS A 55 1.74 -28.43 8.89
C LYS A 55 1.81 -26.99 9.36
N ASN A 56 2.22 -26.77 10.61
CA ASN A 56 2.44 -25.44 11.18
C ASN A 56 3.46 -24.69 10.30
N ARG A 57 2.99 -23.98 9.27
CA ARG A 57 3.81 -23.00 8.54
C ARG A 57 4.36 -22.04 9.59
N PRO A 58 5.60 -21.58 9.49
CA PRO A 58 6.11 -20.57 10.40
C PRO A 58 5.38 -19.25 10.13
N ILE A 59 4.23 -19.04 10.78
CA ILE A 59 3.37 -17.84 10.71
C ILE A 59 4.19 -16.56 10.93
N LYS A 60 5.30 -16.65 11.66
CA LYS A 60 6.25 -15.56 11.90
C LYS A 60 6.97 -15.09 10.62
N GLN A 61 7.35 -16.00 9.72
CA GLN A 61 8.02 -15.64 8.46
C GLN A 61 7.04 -14.98 7.48
N ASP A 62 5.80 -15.45 7.43
CA ASP A 62 4.77 -14.85 6.57
C ASP A 62 4.39 -13.43 7.04
N LYS A 63 4.27 -13.21 8.37
CA LYS A 63 4.03 -11.88 8.93
C LYS A 63 5.17 -10.89 8.64
N LEU A 64 6.43 -11.34 8.75
CA LEU A 64 7.60 -10.49 8.49
C LEU A 64 7.68 -10.09 7.01
N ARG A 65 7.40 -11.02 6.09
CA ARG A 65 7.31 -10.75 4.65
C ARG A 65 6.20 -9.75 4.33
N GLN A 66 5.02 -9.93 4.91
CA GLN A 66 3.90 -8.98 4.74
C GLN A 66 4.25 -7.58 5.25
N GLN A 67 4.94 -7.47 6.39
CA GLN A 67 5.41 -6.17 6.90
C GLN A 67 6.41 -5.50 5.94
N GLN A 68 7.36 -6.27 5.41
CA GLN A 68 8.32 -5.78 4.42
C GLN A 68 7.64 -5.34 3.12
N GLU A 69 6.66 -6.10 2.62
CA GLU A 69 5.89 -5.73 1.43
C GLU A 69 5.10 -4.42 1.65
N ILE A 70 4.44 -4.28 2.80
CA ILE A 70 3.72 -3.04 3.15
C ILE A 70 4.68 -1.85 3.21
N GLU A 71 5.87 -2.04 3.78
CA GLU A 71 6.88 -0.99 3.88
C GLU A 71 7.43 -0.61 2.50
N GLN A 72 7.72 -1.59 1.64
CA GLN A 72 8.14 -1.35 0.26
C GLN A 72 7.07 -0.60 -0.54
N ILE A 73 5.79 -0.93 -0.37
CA ILE A 73 4.69 -0.20 -1.01
C ILE A 73 4.63 1.25 -0.52
N LYS A 74 4.79 1.48 0.79
CA LYS A 74 4.84 2.84 1.35
C LYS A 74 6.02 3.63 0.79
N GLN A 75 7.21 3.04 0.76
CA GLN A 75 8.41 3.66 0.20
C GLN A 75 8.23 3.97 -1.30
N ALA A 76 7.69 3.03 -2.08
CA ALA A 76 7.42 3.23 -3.50
C ALA A 76 6.42 4.37 -3.75
N LYS A 77 5.39 4.50 -2.91
CA LYS A 77 4.44 5.64 -2.98
C LYS A 77 5.14 6.97 -2.73
N VAL A 78 5.95 7.07 -1.68
CA VAL A 78 6.71 8.29 -1.36
C VAL A 78 7.68 8.63 -2.49
N VAL A 79 8.44 7.65 -2.99
CA VAL A 79 9.35 7.85 -4.13
C VAL A 79 8.59 8.32 -5.37
N GLY A 80 7.41 7.75 -5.65
CA GLY A 80 6.56 8.17 -6.75
C GLY A 80 6.09 9.61 -6.62
N GLN A 81 5.65 10.02 -5.42
CA GLN A 81 5.25 11.39 -5.14
C GLN A 81 6.42 12.38 -5.30
N LEU A 82 7.59 12.04 -4.77
CA LEU A 82 8.80 12.87 -4.90
C LEU A 82 9.23 13.02 -6.35
N LYS A 83 9.26 11.93 -7.13
CA LYS A 83 9.58 11.97 -8.56
C LYS A 83 8.57 12.83 -9.34
N ALA A 84 7.28 12.72 -9.03
CA ALA A 84 6.25 13.54 -9.66
C ALA A 84 6.42 15.03 -9.31
N ALA A 85 6.70 15.34 -8.04
CA ALA A 85 6.97 16.70 -7.59
C ALA A 85 8.22 17.28 -8.28
N GLU A 86 9.29 16.48 -8.40
CA GLU A 86 10.51 16.88 -9.09
C GLU A 86 10.25 17.16 -10.58
N ALA A 87 9.54 16.26 -11.28
CA ALA A 87 9.21 16.44 -12.69
C ALA A 87 8.39 17.73 -12.92
N ARG A 88 7.40 18.00 -12.07
CA ARG A 88 6.62 19.24 -12.08
C ARG A 88 7.52 20.46 -11.86
N ASN A 89 8.42 20.39 -10.88
CA ASN A 89 9.35 21.48 -10.61
C ASN A 89 10.31 21.73 -11.79
N ARG A 90 10.84 20.67 -12.43
CA ARG A 90 11.67 20.78 -13.64
C ARG A 90 10.92 21.49 -14.76
N ILE A 91 9.65 21.14 -15.00
CA ILE A 91 8.80 21.81 -16.00
C ILE A 91 8.59 23.28 -15.63
N ARG A 92 8.24 23.55 -14.38
CA ARG A 92 8.03 24.91 -13.87
C ARG A 92 9.27 25.79 -14.06
N VAL A 93 10.45 25.30 -13.67
CA VAL A 93 11.73 26.02 -13.83
C VAL A 93 12.02 26.30 -15.30
N LYS A 94 11.83 25.32 -16.19
CA LYS A 94 12.00 25.54 -17.64
C LYS A 94 11.04 26.59 -18.18
N ARG A 95 9.75 26.54 -17.79
CA ARG A 95 8.75 27.53 -18.20
C ARG A 95 9.11 28.92 -17.72
N LEU A 96 9.50 29.06 -16.45
CA LEU A 96 9.93 30.33 -15.88
C LEU A 96 11.14 30.88 -16.62
N ARG A 97 12.17 30.04 -16.85
CA ARG A 97 13.36 30.44 -17.61
C ARG A 97 13.01 30.89 -19.02
N PHE A 98 12.16 30.14 -19.72
CA PHE A 98 11.69 30.52 -21.06
C PHE A 98 10.96 31.87 -21.05
N GLN A 99 10.05 32.08 -20.11
CA GLN A 99 9.34 33.35 -19.98
C GLN A 99 10.30 34.51 -19.69
N CYS A 100 11.26 34.33 -18.78
CA CYS A 100 12.28 35.34 -18.49
C CYS A 100 13.13 35.68 -19.72
N MET A 101 13.66 34.66 -20.43
CA MET A 101 14.48 34.87 -21.62
C MET A 101 13.68 35.55 -22.74
N ARG A 102 12.45 35.09 -23.00
CA ARG A 102 11.57 35.69 -23.99
C ARG A 102 11.27 37.16 -23.68
N ALA A 103 11.00 37.48 -22.41
CA ALA A 103 10.76 38.86 -22.00
C ALA A 103 12.02 39.73 -22.17
N GLN A 104 13.20 39.21 -21.83
CA GLN A 104 14.48 39.90 -22.04
C GLN A 104 14.76 40.17 -23.52
N GLU A 105 14.51 39.18 -24.38
CA GLU A 105 14.70 39.31 -25.82
C GLU A 105 13.77 40.35 -26.44
N ILE A 106 12.48 40.34 -26.07
CA ILE A 106 11.52 41.37 -26.53
C ILE A 106 11.93 42.76 -26.02
N LYS A 107 12.36 42.88 -24.75
CA LYS A 107 12.87 44.15 -24.21
C LYS A 107 14.09 44.65 -24.98
N HIS A 108 14.98 43.75 -25.37
CA HIS A 108 16.12 44.10 -26.21
C HIS A 108 15.66 44.59 -27.59
N LEU A 109 14.73 43.87 -28.25
CA LEU A 109 14.16 44.30 -29.52
C LEU A 109 13.50 45.67 -29.44
N ILE A 110 12.77 45.97 -28.36
CA ILE A 110 12.19 47.28 -28.07
C ILE A 110 13.28 48.35 -27.98
N SER A 111 14.37 48.09 -27.26
CA SER A 111 15.47 49.04 -27.08
C SER A 111 16.18 49.38 -28.40
N CYS A 112 16.17 48.46 -29.36
CA CYS A 112 16.78 48.64 -30.67
C CYS A 112 15.84 49.30 -31.69
N GLN A 113 14.57 49.59 -31.36
CA GLN A 113 13.64 50.19 -32.31
C GLN A 113 13.96 51.68 -32.53
N PRO A 114 14.06 52.13 -33.79
CA PRO A 114 14.29 53.54 -34.11
C PRO A 114 13.03 54.42 -33.92
N ARG A 115 11.84 53.81 -33.83
CA ARG A 115 10.55 54.53 -33.74
C ARG A 115 9.81 54.11 -32.48
N ALA A 116 9.34 55.10 -31.72
CA ALA A 116 8.56 54.88 -30.49
C ALA A 116 7.30 54.02 -30.74
N MET A 117 6.56 54.26 -31.82
CA MET A 117 5.37 53.48 -32.15
C MET A 117 5.68 52.00 -32.46
N ALA A 118 6.87 51.71 -33.00
CA ALA A 118 7.30 50.33 -33.25
C ALA A 118 7.66 49.63 -31.93
N ALA A 119 8.33 50.33 -31.02
CA ALA A 119 8.58 49.85 -29.65
C ALA A 119 7.28 49.51 -28.91
N VAL A 120 6.30 50.42 -28.91
CA VAL A 120 5.00 50.21 -28.24
C VAL A 120 4.26 48.99 -28.82
N ARG A 121 4.30 48.77 -30.13
CA ARG A 121 3.71 47.57 -30.74
C ARG A 121 4.34 46.27 -30.24
N LEU A 122 5.64 46.29 -29.95
CA LEU A 122 6.35 45.12 -29.42
C LEU A 122 6.06 44.86 -27.94
N GLU A 123 5.71 45.88 -27.17
CA GLU A 123 5.33 45.73 -25.76
C GLU A 123 4.11 44.81 -25.57
N VAL A 124 3.22 44.71 -26.57
CA VAL A 124 2.04 43.82 -26.52
C VAL A 124 2.42 42.34 -26.36
N PHE A 125 3.64 41.97 -26.75
CA PHE A 125 4.15 40.60 -26.63
C PHE A 125 4.78 40.30 -25.27
N LEU A 126 5.00 41.32 -24.44
CA LEU A 126 5.46 41.12 -23.07
C LEU A 126 4.31 40.58 -22.21
N PRO A 127 4.62 39.68 -21.26
CA PRO A 127 3.62 39.28 -20.28
C PRO A 127 3.16 40.52 -19.48
N PRO A 128 1.86 40.64 -19.16
CA PRO A 128 1.37 41.75 -18.35
C PRO A 128 2.07 41.72 -16.99
N GLN A 129 2.81 42.78 -16.67
CA GLN A 129 3.36 42.94 -15.32
C GLN A 129 2.22 43.41 -14.44
N GLN A 130 1.67 42.50 -13.63
CA GLN A 130 0.88 42.91 -12.48
C GLN A 130 1.86 43.59 -11.53
N GLU A 131 1.78 44.92 -11.42
CA GLU A 131 2.32 45.59 -10.25
C GLU A 131 1.56 45.01 -9.06
N ILE A 132 2.18 44.06 -8.36
CA ILE A 132 1.74 43.66 -7.03
C ILE A 132 2.06 44.85 -6.15
N GLN A 133 1.21 45.87 -6.21
CA GLN A 133 1.17 46.90 -5.20
C GLN A 133 0.71 46.16 -3.95
N PHE A 134 1.66 45.77 -3.10
CA PHE A 134 1.32 45.44 -1.73
C PHE A 134 0.75 46.73 -1.16
N PRO A 135 -0.56 46.81 -0.89
CA PRO A 135 -1.10 48.00 -0.28
C PRO A 135 -0.30 48.20 1.00
N ARG A 136 0.32 49.39 1.14
CA ARG A 136 0.95 49.73 2.41
C ARG A 136 -0.11 49.59 3.48
N ASP A 137 0.26 48.95 4.58
CA ASP A 137 -0.59 48.89 5.75
C ASP A 137 -1.00 50.32 6.13
N PRO A 138 -2.30 50.65 6.10
CA PRO A 138 -2.75 52.01 6.36
C PRO A 138 -2.61 52.39 7.83
N ILE A 139 -2.37 51.42 8.73
CA ILE A 139 -2.34 51.62 10.17
C ILE A 139 -0.90 51.83 10.64
N GLY A 140 -0.63 52.96 11.28
CA GLY A 140 0.67 53.23 11.90
C GLY A 140 0.93 52.36 13.14
N LYS A 141 2.19 52.26 13.59
CA LYS A 141 2.56 51.43 14.77
C LYS A 141 1.75 51.78 16.04
N LEU A 142 1.52 53.07 16.29
CA LEU A 142 0.75 53.55 17.44
C LEU A 142 -0.74 53.22 17.31
N GLU A 143 -1.29 53.39 16.11
CA GLU A 143 -2.69 53.06 15.83
C GLU A 143 -2.91 51.55 15.92
N ARG A 144 -1.94 50.75 15.48
CA ARG A 144 -1.97 49.30 15.59
C ARG A 144 -1.96 48.83 17.04
N ALA A 145 -1.08 49.39 17.87
CA ALA A 145 -1.07 49.12 19.30
C ALA A 145 -2.43 49.46 19.94
N ARG A 146 -3.00 50.62 19.58
CA ARG A 146 -4.34 51.00 20.06
C ARG A 146 -5.44 50.05 19.56
N VAL A 147 -5.38 49.61 18.31
CA VAL A 147 -6.34 48.65 17.75
C VAL A 147 -6.21 47.29 18.45
N GLU A 148 -5.00 46.84 18.71
CA GLU A 148 -4.72 45.61 19.46
C GLU A 148 -5.22 45.69 20.91
N ASP A 149 -5.01 46.83 21.58
CA ASP A 149 -5.54 47.09 22.91
C ASP A 149 -7.08 47.05 22.93
N ILE A 150 -7.73 47.68 21.94
CA ILE A 150 -9.19 47.66 21.78
C ILE A 150 -9.69 46.24 21.48
N LEU A 151 -8.99 45.46 20.65
CA LEU A 151 -9.36 44.09 20.32
C LEU A 151 -9.17 43.13 21.51
N GLY A 152 -8.20 43.41 22.39
CA GLY A 152 -7.95 42.63 23.61
C GLY A 152 -8.88 42.99 24.77
N ASP A 153 -9.59 44.11 24.67
CA ASP A 153 -10.50 44.60 25.69
C ASP A 153 -11.89 43.93 25.60
N ASN A 154 -12.03 42.83 26.34
CA ASN A 154 -13.28 42.07 26.42
C ASN A 154 -14.39 42.80 27.21
N GLU A 155 -14.04 43.81 28.01
CA GLU A 155 -14.98 44.52 28.89
C GLU A 155 -15.44 45.86 28.30
N GLU A 156 -14.96 46.21 27.09
CA GLU A 156 -15.24 47.45 26.36
C GLU A 156 -14.90 48.75 27.13
N LEU A 157 -14.02 48.64 28.14
CA LEU A 157 -13.59 49.73 29.02
C LEU A 157 -12.89 50.86 28.25
N THR A 158 -12.20 50.53 27.17
CA THR A 158 -11.40 51.44 26.35
C THR A 158 -12.27 52.26 25.39
N ILE A 159 -13.52 51.81 25.15
CA ILE A 159 -14.44 52.41 24.18
C ILE A 159 -15.57 53.18 24.88
N LYS A 160 -16.02 52.71 26.05
CA LYS A 160 -17.10 53.35 26.82
C LYS A 160 -16.59 54.60 27.53
N ARG A 161 -16.95 55.77 27.01
CA ARG A 161 -16.82 57.05 27.73
C ARG A 161 -18.03 57.21 28.64
N THR A 162 -17.85 56.97 29.93
CA THR A 162 -18.85 57.30 30.94
C THR A 162 -19.17 58.80 30.86
N SER A 163 -20.42 59.12 30.55
CA SER A 163 -20.98 60.48 30.59
C SER A 163 -21.53 60.78 31.97
#